data_AF-A0A7S4T515-F1
#
_entry.id   AF-A0A7S4T515-F1
#
_cell.length_a   1.000
_cell.length_b   1.000
_cell.length_c   1.000
_cell.angle_alpha   90.00
_cell.angle_beta   90.00
_cell.angle_gamma   90.00
#
_symmetry.space_group_name_H-M   'P 1'
#
loop_
_entity.id
_entity.type
_entity.pdbx_description
1 polymer ?
#
loop_
_entity_poly.entity_id
_entity_poly.type
_entity_poly.pdbx_seq_one_letter_code
_entity_poly.pdbx_strand_id
1 'polypeptide(L)'
;KERILPTMQCQTPHLLRDLEGWDSIDADFEWASDEPSVNRYTAGGQFEPHRDGYPLTIVLLLSKDSDFVGGGTKFFEFEQNLAKGSQPDRGRSVLLQPSQGTALCFDGDITHAGSPVIFGTRHVFVASFGIK
;
A
#
# COMPACT_ATOMS: atom_id res chain seq x y z
N LYS A 1 -0.01 -12.48 0.30
CA LYS A 1 -0.26 -11.34 -0.61
C LYS A 1 -0.36 -11.91 -2.02
N GLU A 2 -1.51 -11.77 -2.66
CA GLU A 2 -1.67 -12.12 -4.08
C GLU A 2 -1.74 -10.82 -4.88
N ARG A 3 -0.93 -10.71 -5.94
CA ARG A 3 -0.88 -9.54 -6.84
C ARG A 3 -1.74 -9.82 -8.06
N ILE A 4 -2.80 -9.04 -8.26
CA ILE A 4 -3.77 -9.31 -9.33
C ILE A 4 -3.64 -8.39 -10.55
N LEU A 5 -2.84 -7.32 -10.48
CA LEU A 5 -2.75 -6.34 -11.57
C LEU A 5 -2.11 -6.90 -12.85
N PRO A 6 -1.01 -7.69 -12.81
CA PRO A 6 -0.50 -8.36 -14.00
C PRO A 6 -1.51 -9.33 -14.61
N THR A 7 -2.32 -10.00 -13.78
CA THR A 7 -3.39 -10.89 -14.22
C THR A 7 -4.52 -10.10 -14.91
N MET A 8 -4.92 -8.95 -14.35
CA MET A 8 -5.93 -8.07 -14.95
C MET A 8 -5.44 -7.42 -16.25
N GLN A 9 -4.16 -7.06 -16.36
CA GLN A 9 -3.52 -6.60 -17.60
C GLN A 9 -3.61 -7.65 -18.71
N CYS A 10 -3.41 -8.92 -18.37
CA CYS A 10 -3.49 -10.03 -19.32
C CYS A 10 -4.93 -10.37 -19.70
N GLN A 11 -5.86 -10.33 -18.74
CA GLN A 11 -7.22 -10.86 -18.93
C GLN A 11 -8.25 -9.80 -19.35
N THR A 12 -8.09 -8.54 -18.96
CA THR A 12 -9.09 -7.48 -19.19
C THR A 12 -8.43 -6.15 -19.60
N PRO A 13 -7.72 -6.10 -20.75
CA PRO A 13 -6.96 -4.93 -21.17
C PRO A 13 -7.81 -3.68 -21.44
N HIS A 14 -9.11 -3.84 -21.72
CA HIS A 14 -10.03 -2.72 -21.98
C HIS A 14 -10.36 -1.90 -20.72
N LEU A 15 -10.34 -2.51 -19.52
CA LEU A 15 -10.56 -1.78 -18.26
C LEU A 15 -9.40 -0.84 -17.89
N LEU A 16 -8.20 -1.10 -18.43
CA LEU A 16 -7.08 -0.18 -18.31
C LEU A 16 -7.20 1.00 -19.28
N ARG A 17 -7.97 0.84 -20.37
CA ARG A 17 -8.23 1.92 -21.31
C ARG A 17 -9.11 3.01 -20.73
N ASP A 18 -10.08 2.64 -19.89
CA ASP A 18 -10.91 3.62 -19.20
C ASP A 18 -10.14 4.40 -18.11
N LEU A 19 -8.93 3.96 -17.75
CA LEU A 19 -7.96 4.68 -16.91
C LEU A 19 -7.02 5.60 -17.73
N GLU A 20 -7.06 5.59 -19.08
CA GLU A 20 -6.15 6.30 -20.01
C GLU A 20 -6.25 7.85 -20.01
N GLY A 21 -6.83 8.47 -18.97
CA GLY A 21 -6.62 9.91 -18.73
C GLY A 21 -5.15 10.29 -18.42
N TRP A 22 -4.26 9.30 -18.37
CA TRP A 22 -2.84 9.43 -18.03
C TRP A 22 -1.96 9.95 -19.17
N ASP A 23 -2.48 10.02 -20.41
CA ASP A 23 -1.76 10.54 -21.59
C ASP A 23 -1.38 12.04 -21.51
N SER A 24 -1.71 12.72 -20.40
CA SER A 24 -1.42 14.15 -20.19
C SER A 24 -0.22 14.45 -19.28
N ILE A 25 0.42 13.42 -18.71
CA ILE A 25 1.58 13.60 -17.84
C ILE A 25 2.85 13.28 -18.63
N ASP A 26 3.51 14.33 -19.12
CA ASP A 26 4.82 14.27 -19.80
C ASP A 26 5.94 14.07 -18.75
N ALA A 27 5.90 12.94 -18.04
CA ALA A 27 6.91 12.58 -17.04
C ALA A 27 7.22 11.08 -17.12
N ASP A 28 8.52 10.77 -17.20
CA ASP A 28 9.02 9.40 -17.11
C ASP A 28 9.05 8.98 -15.64
N PHE A 29 8.17 8.04 -15.28
CA PHE A 29 8.15 7.47 -13.92
C PHE A 29 9.12 6.29 -13.79
N GLU A 30 9.79 6.21 -12.65
CA GLU A 30 10.44 5.00 -12.16
C GLU A 30 9.58 4.36 -11.07
N TRP A 31 9.21 3.11 -11.27
CA TRP A 31 8.33 2.36 -10.37
C TRP A 31 9.12 1.34 -9.57
N ALA A 32 8.65 1.04 -8.35
CA ALA A 32 9.09 -0.15 -7.64
C ALA A 32 8.88 -1.39 -8.52
N SER A 33 9.82 -2.34 -8.49
CA SER A 33 9.93 -3.47 -9.45
C SER A 33 8.66 -4.32 -9.61
N ASP A 34 7.75 -4.24 -8.66
CA ASP A 34 6.55 -5.04 -8.54
C ASP A 34 5.25 -4.22 -8.49
N GLU A 35 5.34 -2.93 -8.81
CA GLU A 35 4.26 -1.96 -8.69
C GLU A 35 4.09 -1.14 -9.99
N PRO A 36 2.88 -0.60 -10.27
CA PRO A 36 1.67 -0.65 -9.47
C PRO A 36 1.08 -2.06 -9.30
N SER A 37 0.42 -2.33 -8.17
CA SER A 37 -0.18 -3.64 -7.88
C SER A 37 -1.51 -3.51 -7.16
N VAL A 38 -2.39 -4.50 -7.31
CA VAL A 38 -3.56 -4.68 -6.43
C VAL A 38 -3.31 -5.91 -5.59
N ASN A 39 -3.43 -5.73 -4.27
CA ASN A 39 -3.09 -6.72 -3.28
C ASN A 39 -4.35 -7.17 -2.54
N ARG A 40 -4.56 -8.49 -2.51
CA ARG A 40 -5.66 -9.13 -1.79
C ARG A 40 -5.21 -9.65 -0.42
N TYR A 41 -5.95 -9.25 0.62
CA TYR A 41 -5.77 -9.70 2.01
C TYR A 41 -7.07 -10.33 2.52
N THR A 42 -6.99 -11.57 2.99
CA THR A 42 -8.09 -12.28 3.69
C THR A 42 -7.85 -12.27 5.20
N ALA A 43 -8.73 -12.90 5.98
CA ALA A 43 -8.51 -13.08 7.42
C ALA A 43 -7.08 -13.57 7.76
N GLY A 44 -6.43 -12.92 8.73
CA GLY A 44 -5.03 -13.12 9.11
C GLY A 44 -4.00 -12.45 8.18
N GLY A 45 -4.42 -11.99 7.00
CA GLY A 45 -3.55 -11.32 6.03
C GLY A 45 -3.08 -9.97 6.55
N GLN A 46 -1.76 -9.78 6.54
CA GLN A 46 -1.07 -8.56 6.96
C GLN A 46 0.18 -8.32 6.10
N PHE A 47 0.87 -7.21 6.34
CA PHE A 47 2.18 -6.96 5.75
C PHE A 47 3.12 -6.36 6.77
N GLU A 48 4.32 -6.93 6.89
CA GLU A 48 5.28 -6.60 7.94
C GLU A 48 5.78 -5.13 7.81
N PRO A 49 6.26 -4.52 8.91
CA PRO A 49 6.86 -3.20 8.86
C PRO A 49 8.02 -3.10 7.86
N HIS A 50 7.96 -2.12 6.96
CA HIS A 50 8.97 -1.88 5.91
C HIS A 50 8.95 -0.43 5.43
N ARG A 51 9.87 -0.10 4.51
CA ARG A 51 9.93 1.15 3.72
C ARG A 51 9.93 0.76 2.25
N ASP A 52 9.35 1.60 1.41
CA ASP A 52 9.27 1.35 -0.04
C ASP A 52 10.48 1.91 -0.79
N GLY A 53 11.11 2.96 -0.26
CA GLY A 53 12.34 3.54 -0.82
C GLY A 53 12.13 4.35 -2.10
N TYR A 54 10.91 4.85 -2.33
CA TYR A 54 10.58 5.77 -3.43
C TYR A 54 10.05 7.10 -2.88
N PRO A 55 10.20 8.22 -3.61
CA PRO A 55 9.74 9.54 -3.16
C PRO A 55 8.25 9.61 -2.82
N LEU A 56 7.42 8.79 -3.47
CA LEU A 56 5.98 8.75 -3.21
C LEU A 56 5.45 7.32 -3.24
N THR A 57 4.76 6.93 -2.17
CA THR A 57 3.92 5.73 -2.10
C THR A 57 2.45 6.13 -2.03
N ILE A 58 1.62 5.42 -2.80
CA ILE A 58 0.16 5.50 -2.78
C ILE A 58 -0.42 4.16 -2.32
N VAL A 59 -1.33 4.21 -1.34
CA VAL A 59 -2.16 3.06 -0.93
C VAL A 59 -3.64 3.46 -1.00
N LEU A 60 -4.37 2.88 -1.94
CA LEU A 60 -5.79 3.16 -2.18
C LEU A 60 -6.65 1.97 -1.78
N LEU A 61 -7.65 2.21 -0.91
CA LEU A 61 -8.62 1.18 -0.56
C LEU A 61 -9.64 0.95 -1.68
N LEU A 62 -9.74 -0.29 -2.16
CA LEU A 62 -10.68 -0.68 -3.22
C LEU A 62 -11.91 -1.43 -2.71
N SER A 63 -11.82 -2.14 -1.58
CA SER A 63 -12.98 -2.82 -0.98
C SER A 63 -13.93 -1.83 -0.28
N LYS A 64 -15.21 -2.16 -0.17
CA LYS A 64 -16.14 -1.41 0.69
C LYS A 64 -15.83 -1.70 2.16
N ASP A 65 -16.15 -0.76 3.03
CA ASP A 65 -15.96 -0.91 4.49
C ASP A 65 -16.78 -2.10 5.05
N SER A 66 -17.88 -2.47 4.38
CA SER A 66 -18.69 -3.65 4.73
C SER A 66 -18.08 -5.00 4.34
N ASP A 67 -17.05 -5.03 3.49
CA ASP A 67 -16.51 -6.28 2.92
C ASP A 67 -15.45 -6.94 3.81
N PHE A 68 -14.95 -6.23 4.82
CA PHE A 68 -13.92 -6.71 5.74
C PHE A 68 -13.96 -6.03 7.11
N VAL A 69 -13.32 -6.64 8.11
CA VAL A 69 -13.11 -6.07 9.45
C VAL A 69 -11.62 -6.08 9.76
N GLY A 70 -11.12 -5.03 10.44
CA GLY A 70 -9.70 -4.84 10.72
C GLY A 70 -8.98 -4.12 9.58
N GLY A 71 -7.74 -4.50 9.30
CA GLY A 71 -6.94 -3.89 8.24
C GLY A 71 -6.48 -2.46 8.55
N GLY A 72 -6.13 -1.72 7.51
CA GLY A 72 -5.56 -0.37 7.60
C GLY A 72 -4.05 -0.35 7.39
N THR A 73 -3.49 0.85 7.42
CA THR A 73 -2.05 1.09 7.31
C THR A 73 -1.56 1.70 8.61
N LYS A 74 -0.60 1.04 9.25
CA LYS A 74 0.01 1.48 10.50
C LYS A 74 1.35 2.15 10.19
N PHE A 75 1.51 3.39 10.61
CA PHE A 75 2.75 4.15 10.47
C PHE A 75 3.47 4.19 11.81
N PHE A 76 4.80 4.13 11.79
CA PHE A 76 5.64 4.07 12.98
C PHE A 76 6.54 5.30 13.05
N GLU A 77 6.58 5.93 14.21
CA GLU A 77 7.58 6.95 14.55
C GLU A 77 8.93 6.23 14.75
N PHE A 78 9.91 6.48 13.88
CA PHE A 78 11.28 6.02 14.09
C PHE A 78 12.04 7.09 14.88
N GLU A 79 12.25 6.86 16.18
CA GLU A 79 13.44 7.42 16.85
C GLU A 79 14.63 6.47 16.66
N GLN A 80 15.78 7.07 16.39
CA GLN A 80 17.04 6.40 16.10
C GLN A 80 17.51 5.51 17.28
N ASN A 81 18.28 4.46 16.94
CA ASN A 81 19.07 3.59 17.81
C ASN A 81 18.39 2.31 18.33
N LEU A 82 18.33 1.30 17.46
CA LEU A 82 18.44 -0.10 17.89
C LEU A 82 19.89 -0.39 18.35
N ALA A 83 20.30 0.23 19.46
CA ALA A 83 21.42 -0.31 20.22
C ALA A 83 21.00 -1.71 20.70
N LYS A 84 21.73 -2.74 20.24
CA LYS A 84 21.50 -4.15 20.57
C LYS A 84 21.33 -4.31 22.09
N GLY A 85 20.15 -4.71 22.54
CA GLY A 85 19.88 -5.11 23.92
C GLY A 85 18.87 -4.25 24.69
N SER A 86 18.40 -3.14 24.14
CA SER A 86 17.29 -2.37 24.73
C SER A 86 15.97 -3.02 24.30
N GLN A 87 15.03 -3.23 25.23
CA GLN A 87 13.66 -3.64 24.88
C GLN A 87 13.12 -2.73 23.76
N PRO A 88 12.37 -3.26 22.78
CA PRO A 88 11.82 -2.45 21.71
C PRO A 88 10.97 -1.36 22.37
N ASP A 89 11.46 -0.13 22.30
CA ASP A 89 10.72 1.01 22.77
C ASP A 89 9.36 0.98 22.07
N ARG A 90 8.29 1.26 22.81
CA ARG A 90 6.91 1.23 22.31
C ARG A 90 6.71 2.45 21.43
N GLY A 91 7.44 2.51 20.31
CA GLY A 91 7.43 3.61 19.37
C GLY A 91 6.00 3.99 19.03
N ARG A 92 5.71 5.30 19.02
CA ARG A 92 4.36 5.76 18.71
C ARG A 92 4.02 5.26 17.32
N SER A 93 2.77 4.86 17.18
CA SER A 93 2.25 4.45 15.89
C SER A 93 0.85 5.00 15.73
N VAL A 94 0.51 5.30 14.48
CA VAL A 94 -0.84 5.70 14.09
C VAL A 94 -1.38 4.69 13.11
N LEU A 95 -2.60 4.23 13.34
CA LEU A 95 -3.33 3.37 12.42
C LEU A 95 -4.32 4.22 11.63
N LEU A 96 -4.20 4.20 10.31
CA LEU A 96 -5.15 4.84 9.40
C LEU A 96 -6.01 3.78 8.71
N GLN A 97 -7.32 3.99 8.76
CA GLN A 97 -8.34 3.14 8.13
C GLN A 97 -9.21 4.02 7.22
N PRO A 98 -8.70 4.41 6.04
CA PRO A 98 -9.46 5.23 5.10
C PRO A 98 -10.67 4.46 4.56
N SER A 99 -11.75 5.15 4.21
CA SER A 99 -12.90 4.58 3.50
C SER A 99 -12.58 4.25 2.04
N GLN A 100 -13.41 3.42 1.41
CA GLN A 100 -13.27 3.04 0.00
C GLN A 100 -13.05 4.27 -0.91
N GLY A 101 -12.11 4.14 -1.86
CA GLY A 101 -11.79 5.20 -2.82
C GLY A 101 -10.87 6.30 -2.28
N THR A 102 -10.49 6.25 -1.00
CA THR A 102 -9.52 7.19 -0.42
C THR A 102 -8.11 6.63 -0.50
N ALA A 103 -7.19 7.43 -1.04
CA ALA A 103 -5.76 7.13 -1.10
C ALA A 103 -5.02 7.72 0.10
N LEU A 104 -4.12 6.93 0.68
CA LEU A 104 -3.03 7.44 1.51
C LEU A 104 -1.85 7.71 0.60
N CYS A 105 -1.28 8.91 0.70
CA CYS A 105 -0.08 9.32 -0.03
C CYS A 105 0.98 9.73 0.98
N PHE A 106 2.17 9.15 0.89
CA PHE A 106 3.24 9.39 1.85
C PHE A 106 4.62 9.15 1.24
N ASP A 107 5.65 9.68 1.88
CA ASP A 107 7.05 9.46 1.51
C ASP A 107 7.43 7.99 1.78
N GLY A 108 8.02 7.31 0.79
CA GLY A 108 8.34 5.89 0.87
C GLY A 108 9.43 5.53 1.88
N ASP A 109 10.12 6.50 2.48
CA ASP A 109 11.03 6.29 3.60
C ASP A 109 10.32 6.22 4.96
N ILE A 110 9.01 6.47 5.01
CA ILE A 110 8.22 6.31 6.23
C ILE A 110 7.96 4.82 6.47
N THR A 111 8.38 4.33 7.64
CA THR A 111 8.11 2.94 8.00
C THR A 111 6.64 2.72 8.30
N HIS A 112 6.07 1.73 7.63
CA HIS A 112 4.66 1.40 7.74
C HIS A 112 4.42 -0.10 7.58
N ALA A 113 3.22 -0.55 7.95
CA ALA A 113 2.78 -1.94 7.90
C ALA A 113 1.30 -2.05 7.51
N GLY A 114 0.95 -3.15 6.84
CA GLY A 114 -0.45 -3.52 6.62
C GLY A 114 -1.00 -4.22 7.85
N SER A 115 -1.94 -3.58 8.56
CA SER A 115 -2.56 -4.20 9.75
C SER A 115 -3.40 -5.43 9.37
N PRO A 116 -3.54 -6.42 10.28
CA PRO A 116 -4.21 -7.67 9.96
C PRO A 116 -5.69 -7.47 9.65
N VAL A 117 -6.15 -8.11 8.58
CA VAL A 117 -7.59 -8.30 8.33
C VAL A 117 -8.10 -9.37 9.29
N ILE A 118 -9.14 -9.08 10.05
CA ILE A 118 -9.73 -10.00 11.03
C ILE A 118 -10.77 -10.89 10.34
N PHE A 119 -11.57 -10.31 9.44
CA PHE A 119 -12.63 -11.01 8.71
C PHE A 119 -12.81 -10.41 7.31
N GLY A 120 -13.35 -11.20 6.38
CA GLY A 120 -13.67 -10.75 5.01
C GLY A 120 -12.46 -10.63 4.09
N THR A 121 -12.58 -9.79 3.06
CA THR A 121 -11.51 -9.58 2.05
C THR A 121 -11.26 -8.10 1.77
N ARG A 122 -10.03 -7.65 2.01
CA ARG A 122 -9.55 -6.29 1.74
C ARG A 122 -8.69 -6.27 0.48
N HIS A 123 -9.06 -5.46 -0.50
CA HIS A 123 -8.25 -5.17 -1.68
C HIS A 123 -7.68 -3.76 -1.58
N VAL A 124 -6.39 -3.62 -1.85
CA VAL A 124 -5.72 -2.31 -1.93
C VAL A 124 -4.92 -2.21 -3.19
N PHE A 125 -5.00 -1.07 -3.86
CA PHE A 125 -4.05 -0.68 -4.89
C PHE A 125 -2.83 -0.05 -4.21
N VAL A 126 -1.64 -0.44 -4.61
CA VAL A 126 -0.37 0.07 -4.09
C VAL A 126 0.53 0.46 -5.25
N ALA A 127 1.13 1.64 -5.16
CA ALA A 127 2.07 2.12 -6.15
C ALA A 127 3.12 3.04 -5.51
N SER A 128 4.39 2.69 -5.67
CA SER A 128 5.54 3.44 -5.18
C SER A 128 6.42 3.83 -6.36
N PHE A 129 6.71 5.13 -6.50
CA PHE A 129 7.39 5.66 -7.67
C PHE A 129 8.08 7.01 -7.43
N GLY A 130 8.96 7.36 -8.35
CA GLY A 130 9.58 8.68 -8.49
C GLY A 130 9.56 9.14 -9.94
N ILE A 131 9.99 10.38 -10.17
CA ILE A 131 10.26 10.91 -11.51
C ILE A 131 11.73 10.62 -11.83
N LYS A 132 12.00 10.14 -13.05
CA LYS A 132 13.37 9.93 -13.56
C LYS A 132 14.10 11.23 -13.87
#